data_AF-A0A0F9ET08-F1
#
_entry.id   AF-A0A0F9ET08-F1
#
_cell.length_a   1.000
_cell.length_b   1.000
_cell.length_c   1.000
_cell.angle_alpha   90.00
_cell.angle_beta   90.00
_cell.angle_gamma   90.00
#
_symmetry.space_group_name_H-M   'P 1'
#
loop_
_entity.id
_entity.type
_entity.pdbx_description
1 polymer ?
#
loop_
_entity_poly.entity_id
_entity_poly.type
_entity_poly.pdbx_seq_one_letter_code
_entity_poly.pdbx_strand_id
1 'polypeptide(L)'
;MISAQQRAHLAVKDARASGTLTQQPCEKCRAARTIAHHDDYDKPLEVRWLCRSHHGYATHKNHRDTSGKTQANWIILQELKDWVDREARKRGRRPAHVVEDIIRAVKDA
;
A
#
# COMPACT_ATOMS: atom_id res chain seq x y z
N MET A 1 35.66 1.53 -11.17
CA MET A 1 34.75 2.69 -10.99
C MET A 1 33.34 2.17 -10.77
N ILE A 2 32.59 2.72 -9.82
CA ILE A 2 31.19 2.34 -9.57
C ILE A 2 30.26 3.05 -10.57
N SER A 3 29.18 2.37 -10.99
CA SER A 3 28.21 2.88 -11.97
C SER A 3 27.31 3.99 -11.39
N ALA A 4 26.65 4.77 -12.24
CA ALA A 4 25.68 5.80 -11.81
C ALA A 4 24.56 5.20 -10.95
N GLN A 5 24.06 4.01 -11.32
CA GLN A 5 23.11 3.24 -10.51
C GLN A 5 23.64 2.93 -9.11
N GLN A 6 24.87 2.43 -9.01
CA GLN A 6 25.50 2.12 -7.72
C GLN A 6 25.66 3.38 -6.86
N ARG A 7 26.08 4.51 -7.45
CA ARG A 7 26.17 5.78 -6.74
C ARG A 7 24.82 6.26 -6.22
N ALA A 8 23.77 6.15 -7.02
CA ALA A 8 22.43 6.56 -6.62
C ALA A 8 21.90 5.76 -5.43
N HIS A 9 22.13 4.45 -5.42
CA HIS A 9 21.73 3.58 -4.32
C HIS A 9 22.50 3.90 -3.03
N LEU A 10 23.80 4.18 -3.13
CA LEU A 10 24.63 4.57 -1.99
C LEU A 10 24.17 5.93 -1.42
N ALA A 11 23.93 6.92 -2.27
CA ALA A 11 23.45 8.23 -1.85
C ALA A 11 22.12 8.17 -1.09
N VAL A 12 21.15 7.36 -1.55
CA VAL A 12 19.89 7.13 -0.83
C VAL A 12 20.15 6.47 0.52
N LYS A 13 21.03 5.46 0.57
CA LYS A 13 21.37 4.77 1.82
C LYS A 13 21.96 5.75 2.84
N ASP A 14 22.90 6.58 2.41
CA ASP A 14 23.59 7.54 3.26
C ASP A 14 22.63 8.65 3.72
N ALA A 15 21.80 9.19 2.82
CA ALA A 15 20.81 10.22 3.15
C ALA A 15 19.72 9.71 4.10
N ARG A 16 19.37 8.42 4.03
CA ARG A 16 18.48 7.80 5.02
C ARG A 16 19.16 7.60 6.36
N ALA A 17 20.43 7.22 6.36
CA ALA A 17 21.20 7.04 7.59
C ALA A 17 21.44 8.38 8.32
N SER A 18 21.66 9.47 7.57
CA SER A 18 21.79 10.82 8.12
C SER A 18 20.46 11.48 8.48
N GLY A 19 19.33 10.90 8.07
CA GLY A 19 17.99 11.46 8.28
C GLY A 19 17.60 12.59 7.30
N THR A 20 18.50 12.98 6.39
CA THR A 20 18.22 13.99 5.35
C THR A 20 17.14 13.52 4.37
N LEU A 21 16.99 12.21 4.19
CA LEU A 21 15.96 11.59 3.37
C LEU A 21 15.11 10.63 4.20
N THR A 22 13.83 10.97 4.38
CA THR A 22 12.89 10.12 5.10
C THR A 22 12.17 9.18 4.14
N GLN A 23 12.16 7.89 4.46
CA GLN A 23 11.40 6.89 3.71
C GLN A 23 9.90 7.15 3.81
N GLN A 24 9.21 7.22 2.67
CA GLN A 24 7.76 7.41 2.61
C GLN A 24 7.01 6.11 2.32
N PRO A 25 5.71 6.04 2.66
CA PRO A 25 4.81 4.99 2.20
C PRO A 25 4.68 4.98 0.68
N CYS A 26 4.18 3.87 0.13
CA CYS A 26 4.05 3.73 -1.31
C CYS A 26 3.12 4.82 -1.89
N GLU A 27 3.57 5.52 -2.93
CA GLU A 27 2.75 6.56 -3.59
C GLU A 27 1.45 6.04 -4.19
N LYS A 28 1.38 4.74 -4.51
CA LYS A 28 0.21 4.11 -5.14
C LYS A 28 -0.77 3.50 -4.15
N CYS A 29 -0.29 2.67 -3.22
CA CYS A 29 -1.17 1.95 -2.28
C CYS A 29 -0.91 2.27 -0.81
N ARG A 30 -0.04 3.25 -0.50
CA ARG A 30 0.32 3.65 0.87
C ARG A 30 0.90 2.53 1.74
N ALA A 31 1.32 1.41 1.16
CA ALA A 31 2.01 0.35 1.90
C ALA A 31 3.28 0.90 2.56
N ALA A 32 3.48 0.58 3.84
CA ALA A 32 4.61 1.07 4.62
C ALA A 32 5.97 0.51 4.16
N ARG A 33 5.98 -0.72 3.61
CA ARG A 33 7.20 -1.35 3.10
C ARG A 33 7.47 -0.87 1.67
N THR A 34 8.39 0.08 1.55
CA THR A 34 8.79 0.68 0.27
C THR A 34 10.27 0.51 -0.03
N ILE A 35 10.60 0.77 -1.29
CA ILE A 35 11.93 0.79 -1.89
C ILE A 35 12.02 2.10 -2.67
N ALA A 36 13.20 2.71 -2.68
CA ALA A 36 13.47 3.89 -3.49
C ALA A 36 13.49 3.51 -4.99
N HIS A 37 12.69 4.20 -5.78
CA HIS A 37 12.67 4.11 -7.23
C HIS A 37 13.33 5.34 -7.81
N HIS A 38 14.27 5.14 -8.73
CA HIS A 38 14.94 6.21 -9.46
C HIS A 38 14.34 6.30 -10.86
N ASP A 39 13.66 7.41 -11.16
CA ASP A 39 13.26 7.74 -12.54
C ASP A 39 14.46 8.28 -13.34
N ASP A 40 15.36 9.00 -12.66
CA ASP A 40 16.61 9.53 -13.20
C ASP A 40 17.79 9.21 -12.24
N TYR A 41 18.77 8.45 -12.73
CA TYR A 41 19.93 8.05 -11.94
C TYR A 41 20.98 9.15 -11.76
N ASP A 42 20.91 10.23 -12.54
CA ASP A 42 21.78 11.39 -12.37
C ASP A 42 21.30 12.29 -11.22
N LYS A 43 20.08 12.05 -10.71
CA LYS A 43 19.48 12.74 -9.57
C LYS A 43 19.24 11.79 -8.40
N PRO A 44 20.28 11.41 -7.67
CA PRO A 44 20.25 10.26 -6.77
C PRO A 44 19.32 10.40 -5.55
N LEU A 45 18.94 11.62 -5.17
CA LEU A 45 18.03 11.88 -4.05
C LEU A 45 16.59 12.18 -4.50
N GLU A 46 16.36 12.41 -5.80
CA GLU A 46 15.02 12.55 -6.37
C GLU A 46 14.42 11.15 -6.60
N VAL A 47 13.96 10.54 -5.51
CA VAL A 47 13.40 9.18 -5.52
C VAL A 47 11.92 9.17 -5.20
N ARG A 48 11.24 8.21 -5.81
CA ARG A 48 9.86 7.86 -5.46
C ARG A 48 9.83 6.67 -4.53
N TRP A 49 8.85 6.61 -3.65
CA TRP A 49 8.71 5.48 -2.73
C TRP A 49 7.64 4.52 -3.21
N LEU A 50 8.05 3.30 -3.58
CA LEU A 50 7.14 2.28 -4.11
C LEU A 50 7.31 0.96 -3.35
N CYS A 51 6.22 0.25 -3.10
CA CYS A 51 6.33 -1.12 -2.61
C CYS A 51 6.88 -2.04 -3.70
N ARG A 52 7.37 -3.24 -3.33
CA ARG A 52 8.00 -4.18 -4.27
C ARG A 52 7.18 -4.44 -5.53
N SER A 53 5.85 -4.58 -5.39
CA SER A 53 4.96 -4.78 -6.54
C SER A 53 4.97 -3.55 -7.45
N HIS A 54 4.64 -2.36 -6.93
CA HIS A 54 4.64 -1.13 -7.73
C HIS A 54 6.02 -0.72 -8.25
N HIS A 55 7.10 -1.08 -7.57
CA HIS A 55 8.47 -0.85 -8.03
C HIS A 55 8.78 -1.67 -9.28
N GLY A 56 8.43 -2.97 -9.29
CA GLY A 56 8.58 -3.82 -10.48
C GLY A 56 7.62 -3.45 -11.62
N TYR A 57 6.45 -2.89 -11.31
CA TYR A 57 5.53 -2.39 -12.34
C TYR A 57 5.95 -1.02 -12.89
N ALA A 58 6.67 -0.20 -12.14
CA ALA A 58 7.22 1.05 -12.68
C ALA A 58 8.22 0.78 -13.84
N THR A 59 8.83 -0.41 -13.88
CA THR A 59 9.69 -0.83 -14.98
C THR A 59 8.94 -1.54 -16.12
N HIS A 60 7.67 -1.93 -15.93
CA HIS A 60 6.86 -2.66 -16.91
C HIS A 60 5.45 -2.08 -17.03
N LYS A 61 5.12 -1.46 -18.18
CA LYS A 61 3.82 -0.86 -18.49
C LYS A 61 2.67 -1.89 -18.48
N ASN A 62 2.18 -2.32 -17.31
CA ASN A 62 0.86 -2.94 -17.20
C ASN A 62 0.34 -2.92 -15.76
N HIS A 63 -0.79 -2.23 -15.54
CA HIS A 63 -1.37 -1.98 -14.23
C HIS A 63 -2.30 -3.12 -13.78
N ARG A 64 -1.95 -3.83 -12.69
CA ARG A 64 -2.89 -4.58 -11.84
C ARG A 64 -2.52 -4.34 -10.37
N ASP A 65 -3.29 -3.47 -9.72
CA ASP A 65 -3.13 -2.99 -8.34
C ASP A 65 -3.87 -3.88 -7.32
N THR A 66 -3.35 -5.06 -7.01
CA THR A 66 -4.04 -6.00 -6.09
C THR A 66 -3.91 -5.67 -4.59
N SER A 67 -3.42 -4.49 -4.21
CA SER A 67 -2.83 -4.25 -2.87
C SER A 67 -3.71 -3.54 -1.83
N GLY A 68 -5.04 -3.64 -1.95
CA GLY A 68 -6.02 -3.16 -0.95
C GLY A 68 -6.21 -4.06 0.29
N LYS A 69 -5.20 -4.80 0.77
CA LYS A 69 -5.31 -5.62 1.99
C LYS A 69 -4.10 -5.43 2.90
N THR A 70 -4.14 -4.43 3.78
CA THR A 70 -3.25 -4.36 4.95
C THR A 70 -3.80 -5.26 6.05
N GLN A 71 -2.94 -6.12 6.64
CA GLN A 71 -3.29 -7.12 7.66
C GLN A 71 -4.03 -6.53 8.88
N ALA A 72 -3.78 -5.25 9.22
CA ALA A 72 -4.41 -4.57 10.35
C ALA A 72 -5.90 -4.24 10.12
N ASN A 73 -6.34 -4.11 8.86
CA ASN A 73 -7.74 -3.85 8.53
C ASN A 73 -8.61 -5.12 8.64
N TRP A 74 -7.99 -6.30 8.60
CA TRP A 74 -8.72 -7.57 8.53
C TRP A 74 -9.34 -7.98 9.88
N ILE A 75 -8.68 -7.68 11.00
CA ILE A 75 -9.19 -8.01 12.34
C ILE A 75 -10.43 -7.17 12.67
N ILE A 76 -10.39 -5.86 12.40
CA ILE A 76 -11.54 -4.97 12.63
C ILE A 76 -12.73 -5.35 11.73
N LEU A 77 -12.47 -5.68 10.46
CA LEU A 77 -13.52 -6.11 9.52
C LEU A 77 -14.16 -7.46 9.92
N GLN A 78 -13.37 -8.40 10.46
CA GLN A 78 -13.91 -9.66 10.98
C GLN A 78 -14.74 -9.45 12.24
N GLU A 79 -14.25 -8.67 13.20
CA GLU A 79 -14.98 -8.38 14.44
C GLU A 79 -16.29 -7.64 14.19
N LEU A 80 -16.30 -6.68 13.23
CA LEU A 80 -17.51 -5.99 12.80
C LEU A 80 -18.51 -6.95 12.16
N LYS A 81 -18.04 -7.81 11.25
CA LYS A 81 -18.90 -8.81 10.59
C LYS A 81 -19.53 -9.74 11.64
N ASP A 82 -18.74 -10.20 12.61
CA ASP A 82 -19.22 -11.09 13.66
C ASP A 82 -20.22 -10.39 14.59
N TRP A 83 -20.05 -9.09 14.87
CA TRP A 83 -21.01 -8.32 15.65
C TRP A 83 -22.34 -8.13 14.90
N VAL A 84 -22.29 -7.76 13.62
CA VAL A 84 -23.48 -7.61 12.78
C VAL A 84 -24.23 -8.94 12.67
N ASP A 85 -23.52 -10.03 12.45
CA ASP A 85 -24.09 -11.38 12.37
C ASP A 85 -24.73 -11.80 13.71
N ARG A 86 -24.13 -11.45 14.85
CA ARG A 86 -24.72 -11.69 16.19
C ARG A 86 -26.00 -10.87 16.41
N GLU A 87 -26.01 -9.60 16.02
CA GLU A 87 -27.15 -8.72 16.23
C GLU A 87 -28.33 -9.07 15.29
N ALA A 88 -28.04 -9.48 14.05
CA ALA A 88 -29.04 -10.01 13.12
C ALA A 88 -29.72 -11.28 13.67
N ARG A 89 -28.95 -12.21 14.26
CA ARG A 89 -29.49 -13.41 14.92
C ARG A 89 -30.39 -13.08 16.11
N LYS A 90 -30.00 -12.11 16.97
CA LYS A 90 -30.85 -11.65 18.09
C LYS A 90 -32.20 -11.09 17.63
N ARG A 91 -32.23 -10.46 16.45
CA ARG A 91 -33.43 -9.89 15.84
C ARG A 91 -34.20 -10.86 14.94
N GLY A 92 -33.80 -12.15 14.89
CA GLY A 92 -34.46 -13.17 14.07
C GLY A 92 -34.29 -12.97 12.56
N ARG A 93 -33.39 -12.09 12.10
CA ARG A 93 -33.06 -11.91 10.67
C ARG A 93 -31.90 -12.82 10.29
N ARG A 94 -32.06 -13.58 9.20
CA ARG A 94 -30.91 -14.26 8.57
C ARG A 94 -30.00 -13.18 7.96
N PRO A 95 -28.69 -13.17 8.24
CA PRO A 95 -27.79 -12.20 7.64
C PRO A 95 -27.69 -12.49 6.15
N ALA A 96 -28.31 -11.65 5.33
CA ALA A 96 -28.16 -11.65 3.88
C ALA A 96 -27.11 -10.58 3.55
N HIS A 97 -25.93 -11.00 3.09
CA HIS A 97 -24.93 -10.17 2.35
C HIS A 97 -24.80 -8.70 2.79
N VAL A 98 -24.82 -8.46 4.11
CA VAL A 98 -24.87 -7.11 4.69
C VAL A 98 -23.60 -6.32 4.32
N VAL A 99 -22.49 -7.02 4.12
CA VAL A 99 -21.20 -6.42 3.73
C VAL A 99 -21.26 -5.91 2.29
N GLU A 100 -21.84 -6.68 1.37
CA GLU A 100 -21.99 -6.29 -0.03
C GLU A 100 -22.93 -5.09 -0.19
N ASP A 101 -24.01 -5.03 0.58
CA ASP A 101 -24.95 -3.90 0.57
C ASP A 101 -24.35 -2.62 1.15
N ILE A 102 -23.56 -2.72 2.23
CA ILE A 102 -22.83 -1.57 2.79
C ILE A 102 -21.77 -1.07 1.81
N ILE A 103 -21.02 -1.97 1.17
CA ILE A 103 -20.03 -1.61 0.15
C ILE A 103 -20.69 -0.90 -1.03
N ARG A 104 -21.90 -1.29 -1.42
CA ARG A 104 -22.67 -0.63 -2.48
C ARG A 104 -23.14 0.77 -2.06
N ALA A 105 -23.73 0.88 -0.88
CA ALA A 105 -24.21 2.16 -0.35
C ALA A 105 -23.11 3.22 -0.18
N VAL A 106 -21.87 2.80 0.13
CA VAL A 106 -20.71 3.71 0.25
C VAL A 106 -20.11 4.09 -1.11
N LYS A 107 -20.29 3.27 -2.15
CA LYS A 107 -19.79 3.56 -3.51
C LYS A 107 -20.70 4.47 -4.32
N ASP A 108 -21.99 4.47 -3.99
CA ASP A 108 -23.03 5.23 -4.70
C ASP A 108 -23.35 6.58 -4.02
N ALA A 109 -22.58 6.97 -2.99
CA ALA A 109 -22.65 8.25 -2.27
C ALA A 109 -21.47 9.16 -2.64
#